data_AF-A0A319DIE4-F1
#
_entry.id   AF-A0A319DIE4-F1
#
_cell.length_a   1.000
_cell.length_b   1.000
_cell.length_c   1.000
_cell.angle_alpha   90.00
_cell.angle_beta   90.00
_cell.angle_gamma   90.00
#
_symmetry.space_group_name_H-M   'P 1'
#
loop_
_entity.id
_entity.type
_entity.pdbx_description
1 polymer ?
#
loop_
_entity_poly.entity_id
_entity_poly.type
_entity_poly.pdbx_seq_one_letter_code
_entity_poly.pdbx_strand_id
1 'polypeptide(L)'
;MPAALFGMVSIRHATYSVLEGTLVTFSDRGRLVPVRAQIFTNPHDQVFAVRSWIPMGLALSCRGRIVFEAADAVMKLDRNPNSESYTVSLAIIPEELYEPQSSIWYRIDYQSVSSKWTWHSTLVYGNTSLWNLMHEVDANARSLS
;
A
#
# COMPACT_ATOMS: atom_id res chain seq x y z
N MET A 1 -31.65 -17.27 -25.19
CA MET A 1 -30.24 -17.65 -25.00
C MET A 1 -29.66 -18.07 -26.34
N PRO A 2 -28.45 -17.60 -26.68
CA PRO A 2 -27.39 -18.56 -26.97
C PRO A 2 -26.08 -18.24 -26.26
N ALA A 3 -25.37 -19.32 -25.94
CA ALA A 3 -24.04 -19.34 -25.35
C ALA A 3 -22.94 -19.25 -26.41
N ALA A 4 -21.72 -19.02 -25.91
CA ALA A 4 -20.41 -19.12 -26.54
C ALA A 4 -19.88 -17.83 -27.21
N LEU A 5 -18.89 -17.20 -26.56
CA LEU A 5 -17.51 -17.10 -27.06
C LEU A 5 -16.62 -16.44 -25.97
N PHE A 6 -15.67 -17.23 -25.46
CA PHE A 6 -14.29 -16.91 -25.11
C PHE A 6 -13.90 -15.66 -24.30
N GLY A 7 -13.05 -15.92 -23.31
CA GLY A 7 -12.21 -14.96 -22.60
C GLY A 7 -12.57 -14.97 -21.13
N MET A 8 -11.87 -15.73 -20.27
CA MET A 8 -10.70 -15.13 -19.61
C MET A 8 -10.69 -13.63 -19.89
N VAL A 9 -11.13 -12.83 -18.92
CA VAL A 9 -10.82 -11.41 -18.92
C VAL A 9 -9.31 -11.30 -18.70
N SER A 10 -8.58 -11.58 -19.78
CA SER A 10 -7.30 -11.00 -20.09
C SER A 10 -7.61 -9.57 -20.50
N ILE A 11 -7.79 -8.70 -19.50
CA ILE A 11 -7.26 -7.35 -19.66
C ILE A 11 -5.76 -7.57 -19.69
N ARG A 12 -5.17 -7.60 -20.91
CA ARG A 12 -3.72 -7.72 -21.07
C ARG A 12 -3.06 -6.66 -20.20
N HIS A 13 -2.29 -7.13 -19.21
CA HIS A 13 -1.45 -6.37 -18.30
C HIS A 13 -2.21 -5.42 -17.35
N ALA A 14 -2.97 -5.97 -16.39
CA ALA A 14 -2.53 -5.78 -15.01
C ALA A 14 -3.30 -6.56 -13.91
N THR A 15 -2.83 -7.73 -13.46
CA THR A 15 -3.40 -8.41 -12.29
C THR A 15 -2.93 -7.75 -10.99
N TYR A 16 -3.71 -6.81 -10.45
CA TYR A 16 -3.43 -6.26 -9.12
C TYR A 16 -3.85 -7.25 -8.02
N SER A 17 -3.08 -7.39 -6.95
CA SER A 17 -3.42 -8.27 -5.81
C SER A 17 -3.50 -7.50 -4.49
N VAL A 18 -4.32 -7.99 -3.56
CA VAL A 18 -4.46 -7.45 -2.20
C VAL A 18 -3.97 -8.48 -1.19
N LEU A 19 -2.94 -8.12 -0.43
CA LEU A 19 -2.54 -8.88 0.76
C LEU A 19 -3.23 -8.25 1.99
N GLU A 20 -4.36 -8.83 2.37
CA GLU A 20 -5.09 -8.45 3.58
C GLU A 20 -4.47 -9.09 4.83
N GLY A 21 -4.46 -8.35 5.94
CA GLY A 21 -4.14 -8.92 7.26
C GLY A 21 -2.64 -9.06 7.57
N THR A 22 -1.76 -8.41 6.80
CA THR A 22 -0.36 -8.30 7.23
C THR A 22 -0.31 -7.37 8.44
N LEU A 23 -0.17 -7.97 9.62
CA LEU A 23 0.13 -7.28 10.87
C LEU A 23 1.54 -6.69 10.75
N VAL A 24 1.60 -5.41 10.38
CA VAL A 24 2.85 -4.66 10.47
C VAL A 24 2.94 -4.18 11.91
N THR A 25 4.04 -4.47 12.59
CA THR A 25 4.27 -4.03 13.96
C THR A 25 5.17 -2.81 13.94
N PHE A 26 4.71 -1.74 14.60
CA PHE A 26 5.45 -0.48 14.71
C PHE A 26 5.96 -0.33 16.14
N SER A 27 7.20 0.12 16.34
CA SER A 27 7.70 0.38 17.68
C SER A 27 7.40 1.82 18.15
N ASP A 28 6.48 1.96 19.10
CA ASP A 28 6.23 3.22 19.81
C ASP A 28 6.77 3.14 21.24
N ARG A 29 7.77 3.97 21.55
CA ARG A 29 8.42 4.03 22.89
C ARG A 29 8.83 2.66 23.45
N GLY A 30 9.26 1.73 22.58
CA GLY A 30 9.66 0.37 22.94
C GLY A 30 8.50 -0.62 23.07
N ARG A 31 7.26 -0.22 22.74
CA ARG A 31 6.10 -1.11 22.62
C ARG A 31 5.81 -1.39 21.15
N LEU A 32 5.62 -2.66 20.81
CA LEU A 32 5.15 -3.06 19.49
C LEU A 32 3.65 -2.79 19.40
N VAL A 33 3.27 -1.92 18.47
CA VAL A 33 1.89 -1.58 18.15
C VAL A 33 1.51 -2.36 16.90
N PRO A 34 0.56 -3.31 17.00
CA PRO A 34 0.02 -3.96 15.83
C PRO A 34 -0.78 -2.96 15.01
N VAL A 35 -0.54 -2.95 13.70
CA VAL A 35 -1.27 -2.12 12.75
C VAL A 35 -1.79 -3.01 11.65
N ARG A 36 -3.06 -2.84 11.34
CA ARG A 36 -3.65 -3.46 10.16
C ARG A 36 -3.08 -2.76 8.94
N ALA A 37 -2.47 -3.52 8.04
CA ALA A 37 -2.08 -3.05 6.73
C ALA A 37 -2.78 -3.85 5.62
N GLN A 38 -3.03 -3.17 4.51
CA GLN A 38 -3.35 -3.79 3.23
C GLN A 38 -2.31 -3.33 2.22
N ILE A 39 -1.74 -4.29 1.51
CA ILE A 39 -0.72 -4.04 0.49
C ILE A 39 -1.34 -4.33 -0.87
N PHE A 40 -1.15 -3.40 -1.79
CA PHE A 40 -1.61 -3.50 -3.16
C PHE A 40 -0.40 -3.70 -4.07
N THR A 41 -0.37 -4.82 -4.78
CA THR A 41 0.67 -5.10 -5.76
C THR A 41 0.14 -4.93 -7.16
N ASN A 42 1.05 -4.55 -8.06
CA ASN A 42 0.84 -4.49 -9.48
C ASN A 42 0.99 -5.90 -10.09
N PRO A 43 0.83 -6.04 -11.41
CA PRO A 43 0.86 -7.32 -12.14
C PRO A 43 2.21 -8.01 -12.18
N HIS A 44 3.24 -7.26 -11.84
CA HIS A 44 4.61 -7.70 -11.78
C HIS A 44 5.01 -8.00 -10.33
N ASP A 45 4.03 -8.17 -9.43
CA ASP A 45 4.19 -8.36 -7.99
C ASP A 45 4.91 -7.21 -7.27
N GLN A 46 5.03 -6.03 -7.91
CA GLN A 46 5.62 -4.85 -7.28
C GLN A 46 4.59 -4.12 -6.45
N VAL A 47 4.95 -3.69 -5.25
CA VAL A 47 4.04 -2.91 -4.40
C VAL A 47 3.85 -1.53 -5.04
N PHE A 48 2.60 -1.08 -5.21
CA PHE A 48 2.31 0.29 -5.68
C PHE A 48 1.59 1.13 -4.62
N ALA A 49 0.87 0.50 -3.70
CA ALA A 49 0.23 1.21 -2.60
C ALA A 49 0.14 0.37 -1.32
N VAL A 50 0.09 1.07 -0.18
CA VAL A 50 -0.11 0.49 1.15
C VAL A 50 -1.14 1.34 1.89
N ARG A 51 -2.19 0.71 2.44
CA ARG A 51 -3.10 1.31 3.41
C ARG A 51 -2.76 0.81 4.81
N SER A 52 -2.61 1.71 5.76
CA SER A 52 -2.31 1.38 7.16
C SER A 52 -3.31 2.05 8.09
N TRP A 53 -4.03 1.26 8.90
CA TRP A 53 -4.96 1.76 9.91
C TRP A 53 -4.24 1.89 11.25
N ILE A 54 -4.07 3.13 11.71
CA ILE A 54 -3.30 3.47 12.90
C ILE A 54 -4.25 3.95 13.99
N PRO A 55 -4.10 3.51 15.25
CA PRO A 55 -4.87 4.05 16.36
C PRO A 55 -4.84 5.59 16.39
N MET A 56 -6.00 6.24 16.59
CA MET A 56 -6.16 7.68 16.38
C MET A 56 -5.15 8.54 17.17
N GLY A 57 -4.77 8.11 18.38
CA GLY A 57 -3.76 8.81 19.20
C GLY A 57 -2.33 8.75 18.68
N LEU A 58 -2.00 7.81 17.78
CA LEU A 58 -0.65 7.58 17.26
C LEU A 58 -0.44 8.15 15.85
N ALA A 59 -1.51 8.34 15.09
CA ALA A 59 -1.47 8.83 13.71
C ALA A 59 -0.88 10.24 13.57
N LEU A 60 -0.83 11.04 14.64
CA LEU A 60 -0.24 12.38 14.65
C LEU A 60 1.17 12.40 15.26
N SER A 61 1.36 11.70 16.38
CA SER A 61 2.61 11.73 17.16
C SER A 61 3.73 10.88 16.54
N CYS A 62 3.39 9.85 15.77
CA CYS A 62 4.35 8.86 15.29
C CYS A 62 4.48 8.79 13.76
N ARG A 63 3.97 9.80 13.04
CA ARG A 63 3.94 9.83 11.56
C ARG A 63 5.26 9.45 10.90
N GLY A 64 6.37 10.09 11.30
CA GLY A 64 7.68 9.81 10.71
C GLY A 64 8.15 8.37 10.92
N ARG A 65 7.85 7.78 12.09
CA ARG A 65 8.19 6.37 12.38
C ARG A 65 7.31 5.41 11.58
N ILE A 66 6.01 5.72 11.45
CA ILE A 66 5.09 4.90 10.65
C ILE A 66 5.53 4.87 9.19
N VAL A 67 5.93 6.02 8.64
CA VAL A 67 6.46 6.08 7.27
C VAL A 67 7.74 5.25 7.13
N PHE A 68 8.66 5.34 8.10
CA PHE A 68 9.91 4.58 8.10
C PHE A 68 9.68 3.06 8.10
N GLU A 69 8.88 2.58 9.06
CA GLU A 69 8.60 1.15 9.23
C GLU A 69 7.76 0.60 8.06
N ALA A 70 6.83 1.40 7.52
CA ALA A 70 6.11 1.03 6.31
C ALA A 70 7.05 0.93 5.09
N ALA A 71 8.03 1.83 4.97
CA ALA A 71 9.00 1.77 3.88
C ALA A 71 9.87 0.50 3.98
N ASP A 72 10.32 0.16 5.18
CA ASP A 72 11.10 -1.06 5.43
C ASP A 72 10.25 -2.32 5.21
N ALA A 73 8.96 -2.30 5.58
CA ALA A 73 8.04 -3.39 5.32
C ALA A 73 7.82 -3.62 3.82
N VAL A 74 7.64 -2.56 3.03
CA VAL A 74 7.52 -2.65 1.56
C VAL A 74 8.73 -3.32 0.95
N MET A 75 9.95 -2.96 1.37
CA MET A 75 11.19 -3.58 0.88
C MET A 75 11.29 -5.08 1.19
N LYS A 76 10.66 -5.55 2.28
CA LYS A 76 10.61 -6.97 2.65
C LYS A 76 9.53 -7.75 1.89
N LEU A 77 8.48 -7.05 1.45
CA LEU A 77 7.33 -7.61 0.76
C LEU A 77 7.51 -7.64 -0.75
N ASP A 78 8.21 -6.65 -1.32
CA ASP A 78 8.53 -6.58 -2.74
C ASP A 78 9.65 -7.58 -3.06
N ARG A 79 9.24 -8.76 -3.56
CA ARG A 79 10.16 -9.86 -3.85
C ARG A 79 10.96 -9.66 -5.12
N ASN A 80 10.60 -8.68 -5.95
CA ASN A 80 11.27 -8.47 -7.23
C ASN A 80 11.16 -7.00 -7.69
N PRO A 81 11.91 -6.09 -7.06
CA PRO A 81 11.95 -4.70 -7.50
C PRO A 81 12.72 -4.61 -8.83
N ASN A 82 12.02 -4.88 -9.93
CA ASN A 82 12.54 -4.96 -11.31
C ASN A 82 12.98 -3.62 -11.90
N SER A 83 12.86 -2.51 -11.16
CA SER A 83 13.14 -1.15 -11.62
C SER A 83 14.25 -0.54 -10.78
N GLU A 84 15.19 0.20 -11.37
CA GLU A 84 16.21 0.94 -10.59
C GLU A 84 15.60 2.00 -9.66
N SER A 85 14.35 2.38 -9.93
CA SER A 85 13.53 3.22 -9.07
C SER A 85 12.06 2.85 -9.19
N TYR A 86 11.31 2.94 -8.09
CA TYR A 86 9.86 2.83 -8.12
C TYR A 86 9.23 3.61 -6.97
N THR A 87 7.94 3.92 -7.12
CA THR A 87 7.21 4.75 -6.17
C THR A 87 6.06 3.97 -5.56
N VAL A 88 5.95 4.05 -4.24
CA VAL A 88 4.83 3.49 -3.48
C VAL A 88 4.07 4.61 -2.79
N SER A 89 2.75 4.53 -2.85
CA SER A 89 1.89 5.43 -2.11
C SER A 89 1.46 4.80 -0.79
N LEU A 90 1.69 5.49 0.32
CA LEU A 90 1.29 5.07 1.65
C LEU A 90 0.13 5.95 2.13
N ALA A 91 -1.01 5.34 2.47
CA ALA A 91 -2.10 5.98 3.18
C ALA A 91 -2.02 5.60 4.67
N ILE A 92 -1.84 6.60 5.53
CA ILE A 92 -2.00 6.46 6.98
C ILE A 92 -3.41 6.90 7.35
N ILE A 93 -4.21 5.95 7.81
CA ILE A 93 -5.64 6.12 8.07
C ILE A 93 -5.82 6.05 9.59
N PRO A 94 -6.21 7.13 10.27
CA PRO A 94 -6.60 7.02 11.67
C PRO A 94 -7.78 6.06 11.79
N GLU A 95 -7.69 5.10 12.70
CA GLU A 95 -8.81 4.22 13.03
C GLU A 95 -10.04 5.04 13.42
N GLU A 96 -11.22 4.47 13.18
CA GLU A 96 -12.53 5.08 13.48
C GLU A 96 -12.91 6.30 12.62
N LEU A 97 -12.02 6.78 11.74
CA LEU A 97 -12.30 7.89 10.83
C LEU A 97 -12.59 7.44 9.40
N TYR A 98 -13.39 8.25 8.69
CA TYR A 98 -13.70 8.05 7.28
C TYR A 98 -12.46 8.31 6.42
N GLU A 99 -12.00 7.28 5.70
CA GLU A 99 -10.70 7.24 5.02
C GLU A 99 -10.44 8.40 4.04
N PRO A 100 -11.33 8.76 3.10
CA PRO A 100 -11.02 9.79 2.08
C PRO A 100 -10.65 11.16 2.65
N GLN A 101 -11.17 11.51 3.81
CA GLN A 101 -11.00 12.84 4.42
C GLN A 101 -9.95 12.85 5.53
N SER A 102 -9.68 11.69 6.15
CA SER A 102 -8.80 11.57 7.31
C SER A 102 -7.42 11.00 6.97
N SER A 103 -7.25 10.44 5.77
CA SER A 103 -5.99 9.83 5.35
C SER A 103 -4.88 10.86 5.20
N ILE A 104 -3.72 10.55 5.77
CA ILE A 104 -2.47 11.26 5.56
C ILE A 104 -1.69 10.46 4.53
N TRP A 105 -1.40 11.07 3.39
CA TRP A 105 -0.77 10.38 2.26
C TRP A 105 0.71 10.69 2.17
N TYR A 106 1.51 9.67 1.91
CA TYR A 106 2.92 9.80 1.61
C TYR A 106 3.22 9.14 0.27
N ARG A 107 4.11 9.76 -0.50
CA ARG A 107 4.81 9.13 -1.61
C ARG A 107 6.15 8.66 -1.09
N ILE A 108 6.47 7.39 -1.27
CA ILE A 108 7.77 6.81 -0.93
C ILE A 108 8.45 6.43 -2.23
N ASP A 109 9.53 7.14 -2.54
CA ASP A 109 10.34 6.94 -3.74
C ASP A 109 11.53 6.06 -3.36
N TYR A 110 11.63 4.87 -3.96
CA TYR A 110 12.73 3.93 -3.78
C TYR A 110 13.72 4.07 -4.92
N GLN A 111 15.01 3.99 -4.61
CA GLN A 111 16.10 4.03 -5.57
C GLN A 111 17.17 3.00 -5.20
N SER A 112 17.63 2.23 -6.18
CA SER A 112 18.76 1.33 -6.06
C SER A 112 20.04 2.03 -6.50
N VAL A 113 20.94 2.30 -5.56
CA VAL A 113 22.25 2.90 -5.82
C VAL A 113 23.32 1.87 -5.47
N SER A 114 24.08 1.40 -6.48
CA SER A 114 25.12 0.38 -6.29
C SER A 114 24.63 -0.87 -5.56
N SER A 115 23.45 -1.38 -5.96
CA SER A 115 22.78 -2.54 -5.35
C SER A 115 22.33 -2.34 -3.90
N LYS A 116 22.32 -1.10 -3.38
CA LYS A 116 21.72 -0.73 -2.10
C LYS A 116 20.46 0.08 -2.34
N TRP A 117 19.37 -0.35 -1.72
CA TRP A 117 18.12 0.37 -1.75
C TRP A 117 18.12 1.51 -0.75
N THR A 118 17.70 2.68 -1.22
CA THR A 118 17.44 3.87 -0.43
C THR A 118 16.02 4.33 -0.73
N TRP A 119 15.43 5.07 0.20
CA TRP A 119 14.09 5.60 0.01
C TRP A 119 13.99 7.02 0.55
N HIS A 120 13.07 7.78 -0.04
CA HIS A 120 12.70 9.10 0.41
C HIS A 120 11.17 9.22 0.46
N SER A 121 10.65 9.86 1.51
CA SER A 121 9.21 10.04 1.69
C SER A 121 8.80 11.51 1.58
N THR A 122 7.79 11.80 0.78
CA THR A 122 7.17 13.13 0.65
C THR A 122 5.71 13.08 1.07
N LEU A 123 5.25 14.03 1.88
CA LEU A 123 3.84 14.19 2.22
C LEU A 123 3.06 14.67 0.98
N VAL A 124 1.94 14.01 0.68
CA VAL A 124 1.07 14.33 -0.46
C VAL A 124 -0.31 14.74 0.06
N TYR A 125 -0.87 15.80 -0.51
CA TYR A 125 -2.20 16.26 -0.16
C TYR A 125 -3.20 15.85 -1.24
N GLY A 126 -4.20 15.03 -0.86
CA GLY A 126 -5.30 14.63 -1.72
C GLY A 126 -4.88 13.65 -2.83
N ASN A 127 -5.18 12.36 -2.66
CA ASN A 127 -4.91 11.34 -3.67
C ASN A 127 -6.18 10.56 -4.04
N THR A 128 -7.22 11.27 -4.47
CA THR A 128 -8.55 10.70 -4.76
C THR A 128 -8.51 9.65 -5.88
N SER A 129 -7.69 9.86 -6.91
CA SER A 129 -7.55 8.91 -8.02
C SER A 129 -6.98 7.58 -7.55
N LEU A 130 -5.94 7.60 -6.71
CA LEU A 130 -5.38 6.38 -6.15
C LEU A 130 -6.32 5.73 -5.12
N TRP A 131 -7.02 6.55 -4.33
CA TRP A 131 -8.03 6.06 -3.41
C TRP A 131 -9.13 5.27 -4.14
N ASN A 132 -9.64 5.81 -5.27
CA ASN A 132 -10.61 5.14 -6.14
C ASN A 132 -10.05 3.82 -6.68
N LEU A 133 -8.81 3.82 -7.20
CA LEU A 133 -8.16 2.63 -7.73
C LEU A 133 -8.03 1.54 -6.66
N MET A 134 -7.58 1.87 -5.45
CA MET A 134 -7.46 0.90 -4.36
C MET A 134 -8.82 0.31 -3.96
N HIS A 135 -9.88 1.13 -3.94
CA HIS A 135 -11.23 0.64 -3.64
C HIS A 135 -11.79 -0.27 -4.74
N GLU A 136 -11.52 0.03 -6.01
CA GLU A 136 -11.88 -0.85 -7.13
C GLU A 136 -11.16 -2.19 -7.02
N VAL A 137 -9.86 -2.18 -6.74
CA VAL A 137 -9.05 -3.40 -6.56
C VAL A 137 -9.55 -4.23 -5.35
N ASP A 138 -9.84 -3.59 -4.21
CA ASP A 138 -10.40 -4.24 -3.02
C ASP A 138 -11.78 -4.87 -3.30
N ALA A 139 -12.68 -4.13 -3.97
CA ALA A 139 -13.99 -4.63 -4.35
C ALA A 139 -13.91 -5.85 -5.29
N ASN A 140 -13.01 -5.80 -6.28
CA ASN A 140 -12.77 -6.91 -7.19
C ASN A 140 -12.22 -8.14 -6.46
N ALA A 141 -11.28 -7.96 -5.53
CA ALA A 141 -10.72 -9.05 -4.72
C ALA A 141 -11.81 -9.77 -3.89
N ARG A 142 -12.73 -9.03 -3.27
CA ARG A 142 -13.82 -9.59 -2.45
C ARG A 142 -14.90 -10.31 -3.25
N SER A 143 -15.10 -9.94 -4.52
CA SER A 143 -16.06 -10.63 -5.39
C SER A 143 -15.61 -12.03 -5.82
N LEU A 144 -14.32 -12.35 -5.62
CA LEU A 144 -13.69 -13.60 -6.02
C LEU A 144 -13.53 -14.59 -4.85
N SER A 145 -13.82 -14.17 -3.62
CA SER A 145 -13.76 -14.97 -2.38
C SER A 145 -15.14 -15.47 -1.96
#